data_AF-A0A259BAH9-F1
#
_entry.id   AF-A0A259BAH9-F1
#
_cell.length_a   1.000
_cell.length_b   1.000
_cell.length_c   1.000
_cell.angle_alpha   90.00
_cell.angle_beta   90.00
_cell.angle_gamma   90.00
#
_symmetry.space_group_name_H-M   'P 1'
#
loop_
_entity.id
_entity.type
_entity.pdbx_description
1 polymer ?
#
loop_
_entity_poly.entity_id
_entity_poly.type
_entity_poly.pdbx_seq_one_letter_code
_entity_poly.pdbx_strand_id
1 'polypeptide(L)'
;MNTLSISELHTLRLAIFDNAENLHKEALLLHEHKMFSRAYLLAHYCFEELGKIPIIVGAIGKLTSGDSVDWKKLKKRFYSHTEKIAAQNHHYYTFGLDLDLLRNTDLKWLESAQQKVDKSFELKNLATYVDVSGKNFLLPIEQISEIASKELLDLAFECLRAHWHSEKLTNPVLKKLANKSTNRTS
;
A
#
# COMPACT_ATOMS: atom_id res chain seq x y z
N MET A 1 -5.45 7.51 17.44
CA MET A 1 -4.49 8.37 16.74
C MET A 1 -5.04 9.77 16.84
N ASN A 2 -4.61 10.51 17.84
CA ASN A 2 -5.15 11.84 18.14
C ASN A 2 -3.94 12.77 18.32
N THR A 3 -4.02 13.98 17.77
CA THR A 3 -3.08 15.09 18.03
C THR A 3 -1.60 14.78 17.80
N LEU A 4 -1.26 14.00 16.77
CA LEU A 4 0.14 13.79 16.39
C LEU A 4 0.69 15.05 15.70
N SER A 5 1.89 15.43 16.09
CA SER A 5 2.69 16.45 15.40
C SER A 5 3.14 15.98 14.01
N ILE A 6 3.56 16.92 13.18
CA ILE A 6 4.14 16.60 11.85
C ILE A 6 5.34 15.65 11.98
N SER A 7 6.19 15.84 12.99
CA SER A 7 7.36 14.99 13.23
C SER A 7 6.97 13.54 13.59
N GLU A 8 5.97 13.37 14.46
CA GLU A 8 5.45 12.05 14.82
C GLU A 8 4.77 11.35 13.63
N LEU A 9 4.06 12.10 12.79
CA LEU A 9 3.47 11.58 11.56
C LEU A 9 4.55 11.14 10.55
N HIS A 10 5.66 11.86 10.44
CA HIS A 10 6.80 11.42 9.63
C HIS A 10 7.46 10.16 10.20
N THR A 11 7.63 10.07 11.52
CA THR A 11 8.18 8.87 12.17
C THR A 11 7.28 7.67 11.91
N LEU A 12 5.97 7.83 12.06
CA LEU A 12 4.97 6.80 11.76
C LEU A 12 5.03 6.37 10.28
N ARG A 13 5.16 7.32 9.36
CA ARG A 13 5.29 7.04 7.92
C ARG A 13 6.50 6.15 7.62
N LEU A 14 7.66 6.43 8.22
CA LEU A 14 8.88 5.62 8.03
C LEU A 14 8.69 4.21 8.60
N ALA A 15 8.17 4.09 9.82
CA ALA A 15 7.92 2.79 10.44
C ALA A 15 6.93 1.93 9.64
N ILE A 16 5.91 2.54 9.03
CA ILE A 16 4.99 1.84 8.12
C ILE A 16 5.72 1.33 6.88
N PHE A 17 6.57 2.17 6.28
CA PHE A 17 7.31 1.81 5.08
C PHE A 17 8.27 0.65 5.34
N ASP A 18 9.07 0.72 6.41
CA ASP A 18 9.98 -0.34 6.82
C ASP A 18 9.24 -1.67 7.06
N ASN A 19 8.05 -1.60 7.69
CA ASN A 19 7.22 -2.78 7.90
C ASN A 19 6.69 -3.36 6.57
N ALA A 20 6.27 -2.52 5.63
CA ALA A 20 5.82 -2.96 4.32
C ALA A 20 6.92 -3.66 3.51
N GLU A 21 8.15 -3.14 3.56
CA GLU A 21 9.32 -3.79 2.95
C GLU A 21 9.58 -5.18 3.52
N ASN A 22 9.54 -5.32 4.85
CA ASN A 22 9.73 -6.61 5.52
C ASN A 22 8.63 -7.61 5.17
N LEU A 23 7.36 -7.17 5.15
CA LEU A 23 6.23 -8.01 4.73
C LEU A 23 6.40 -8.52 3.30
N HIS A 24 6.82 -7.66 2.36
CA HIS A 24 7.09 -8.08 0.99
C HIS A 24 8.26 -9.07 0.91
N LYS A 25 9.36 -8.80 1.63
CA LYS A 25 10.51 -9.70 1.68
C LYS A 25 10.14 -11.09 2.21
N GLU A 26 9.36 -11.15 3.28
CA GLU A 26 8.87 -12.41 3.84
C GLU A 26 7.88 -13.11 2.89
N ALA A 27 7.01 -12.36 2.21
CA ALA A 27 6.12 -12.89 1.18
C ALA A 27 6.89 -13.61 0.05
N LEU A 28 8.01 -13.01 -0.39
CA LEU A 28 8.88 -13.59 -1.42
C LEU A 28 9.47 -14.92 -0.96
N LEU A 29 10.02 -14.97 0.25
CA LEU A 29 10.58 -16.20 0.81
C LEU A 29 9.54 -17.32 0.89
N LEU A 30 8.31 -17.00 1.31
CA LEU A 30 7.22 -17.96 1.36
C LEU A 30 6.80 -18.44 -0.03
N HIS A 31 6.77 -17.55 -1.01
CA HIS A 31 6.43 -17.89 -2.40
C HIS A 31 7.45 -18.86 -2.99
N GLU A 32 8.74 -18.59 -2.82
CA GLU A 32 9.85 -19.44 -3.28
C GLU A 32 9.79 -20.85 -2.67
N HIS A 33 9.23 -20.98 -1.46
CA HIS A 33 9.00 -22.26 -0.78
C HIS A 33 7.59 -22.83 -0.98
N LYS A 34 6.86 -22.34 -1.99
CA LYS A 34 5.53 -22.82 -2.39
C LYS A 34 4.44 -22.66 -1.32
N MET A 35 4.64 -21.78 -0.35
CA MET A 35 3.66 -21.42 0.68
C MET A 35 2.72 -20.32 0.17
N PHE A 36 2.05 -20.55 -0.96
CA PHE A 36 1.37 -19.52 -1.75
C PHE A 36 0.30 -18.73 -0.99
N SER A 37 -0.53 -19.38 -0.17
CA SER A 37 -1.55 -18.67 0.61
C SER A 37 -0.94 -17.71 1.64
N ARG A 38 0.18 -18.10 2.26
CA ARG A 38 0.87 -17.25 3.22
C ARG A 38 1.67 -16.14 2.53
N ALA A 39 2.29 -16.44 1.39
CA ALA A 39 2.92 -15.44 0.54
C ALA A 39 1.91 -14.37 0.08
N TYR A 40 0.75 -14.79 -0.42
CA TYR A 40 -0.35 -13.90 -0.81
C TYR A 40 -0.83 -13.05 0.37
N LEU A 41 -1.03 -13.66 1.55
CA LEU A 41 -1.43 -12.94 2.75
C LEU A 41 -0.43 -11.84 3.13
N LEU A 42 0.87 -12.12 3.14
CA LEU A 42 1.88 -11.12 3.48
C LEU A 42 2.00 -10.03 2.40
N ALA A 43 1.88 -10.37 1.12
CA ALA A 43 1.80 -9.38 0.04
C ALA A 43 0.57 -8.48 0.19
N HIS A 44 -0.57 -9.04 0.60
CA HIS A 44 -1.77 -8.26 0.89
C HIS A 44 -1.60 -7.35 2.13
N TYR A 45 -0.90 -7.80 3.17
CA TYR A 45 -0.56 -6.95 4.31
C TYR A 45 0.41 -5.83 3.93
N CYS A 46 1.38 -6.08 3.06
CA CYS A 46 2.22 -5.02 2.50
C CYS A 46 1.35 -3.93 1.86
N PHE A 47 0.38 -4.30 1.03
CA PHE A 47 -0.61 -3.39 0.45
C PHE A 47 -1.35 -2.54 1.49
N GLU A 48 -1.85 -3.19 2.54
CA GLU A 48 -2.57 -2.51 3.61
C GLU A 48 -1.66 -1.55 4.40
N GLU A 49 -0.42 -1.93 4.67
CA GLU A 49 0.56 -1.06 5.33
C GLU A 49 0.87 0.16 4.47
N LEU A 50 1.22 -0.04 3.19
CA LEU A 50 1.49 1.05 2.26
C LEU A 50 0.30 2.00 2.12
N GLY A 51 -0.93 1.48 2.11
CA GLY A 51 -2.17 2.25 2.07
C GLY A 51 -2.36 3.22 3.25
N LYS A 52 -1.66 3.03 4.37
CA LYS A 52 -1.66 3.99 5.47
C LYS A 52 -0.85 5.25 5.13
N ILE A 53 0.20 5.15 4.33
CA ILE A 53 1.10 6.27 4.02
C ILE A 53 0.34 7.44 3.37
N PRO A 54 -0.49 7.26 2.31
CA PRO A 54 -1.25 8.37 1.72
C PRO A 54 -2.22 9.02 2.71
N ILE A 55 -2.79 8.23 3.64
CA ILE A 55 -3.67 8.75 4.70
C ILE A 55 -2.89 9.67 5.65
N ILE A 56 -1.68 9.27 6.04
CA ILE A 56 -0.78 10.07 6.89
C ILE A 56 -0.27 11.32 6.16
N VAL A 57 0.17 11.18 4.91
CA VAL A 57 0.65 12.30 4.07
C VAL A 57 -0.45 13.35 3.89
N GLY A 58 -1.70 12.93 3.70
CA GLY A 58 -2.83 13.85 3.65
C GLY A 58 -3.02 14.68 4.93
N ALA A 59 -2.78 14.09 6.11
CA ALA A 59 -2.79 14.83 7.37
C ALA A 59 -1.61 15.80 7.50
N ILE A 60 -0.40 15.35 7.12
CA ILE A 60 0.80 16.21 7.12
C ILE A 60 0.54 17.43 6.22
N GLY A 61 -0.02 17.24 5.03
CA GLY A 61 -0.37 18.31 4.10
C GLY A 61 -1.32 19.34 4.73
N LYS A 62 -2.40 18.89 5.37
CA LYS A 62 -3.34 19.77 6.08
C LYS A 62 -2.67 20.58 7.18
N LEU A 63 -1.93 19.92 8.07
CA LEU A 63 -1.23 20.60 9.17
C LEU A 63 -0.21 21.62 8.64
N THR A 64 0.49 21.30 7.55
CA THR A 64 1.47 22.20 6.93
C THR A 64 0.80 23.43 6.30
N SER A 65 -0.40 23.28 5.75
CA SER A 65 -1.20 24.39 5.20
C SER A 65 -1.94 25.21 6.26
N GLY A 66 -1.83 24.86 7.55
CA GLY A 66 -2.59 25.50 8.64
C GLY A 66 -4.04 25.03 8.76
N ASP A 67 -4.44 23.99 8.02
CA ASP A 67 -5.77 23.40 8.09
C ASP A 67 -5.92 22.46 9.29
N SER A 68 -7.16 22.31 9.76
CA SER A 68 -7.49 21.34 10.79
C SER A 68 -7.55 19.90 10.25
N VAL A 69 -7.09 18.95 11.06
CA VAL A 69 -7.20 17.51 10.79
C VAL A 69 -8.36 16.93 11.60
N ASP A 70 -9.30 16.29 10.90
CA ASP A 70 -10.30 15.44 11.53
C ASP A 70 -9.65 14.10 11.94
N TRP A 71 -9.14 14.06 13.16
CA TRP A 71 -8.48 12.89 13.73
C TRP A 71 -9.40 11.68 13.85
N LYS A 72 -10.71 11.87 14.02
CA LYS A 72 -11.69 10.78 14.11
C LYS A 72 -11.84 10.11 12.75
N LYS A 73 -12.05 10.89 11.69
CA LYS A 73 -12.12 10.38 10.31
C LYS A 73 -10.79 9.75 9.90
N LEU A 74 -9.67 10.39 10.23
CA LEU A 74 -8.36 9.84 9.92
C LEU A 74 -8.14 8.50 10.60
N LYS A 75 -8.39 8.40 11.91
CA LYS A 75 -8.28 7.14 12.66
C LYS A 75 -9.16 6.06 12.03
N LYS A 76 -10.40 6.38 11.66
CA LYS A 76 -11.31 5.43 10.99
C LYS A 76 -10.69 4.87 9.70
N ARG A 77 -10.16 5.75 8.84
CA ARG A 77 -9.53 5.34 7.57
C ARG A 77 -8.26 4.53 7.79
N PHE A 78 -7.43 4.95 8.75
CA PHE A 78 -6.17 4.29 9.10
C PHE A 78 -6.34 2.83 9.56
N TYR A 79 -7.48 2.49 10.18
CA TYR A 79 -7.77 1.12 10.62
C TYR A 79 -8.69 0.34 9.68
N SER A 80 -9.31 0.99 8.70
CA SER A 80 -10.20 0.32 7.75
C SER A 80 -9.38 -0.41 6.68
N HIS A 81 -9.57 -1.72 6.54
CA HIS A 81 -8.87 -2.53 5.54
C HIS A 81 -9.14 -2.05 4.12
N THR A 82 -10.40 -1.83 3.78
CA THR A 82 -10.82 -1.43 2.42
C THR A 82 -10.35 -0.01 2.07
N GLU A 83 -10.41 0.94 3.03
CA GLU A 83 -9.90 2.30 2.82
C GLU A 83 -8.39 2.32 2.58
N LYS A 84 -7.62 1.46 3.25
CA LYS A 84 -6.16 1.34 3.03
C LYS A 84 -5.87 0.81 1.63
N ILE A 85 -6.55 -0.25 1.19
CA ILE A 85 -6.37 -0.80 -0.17
C ILE A 85 -6.76 0.24 -1.22
N ALA A 86 -7.90 0.92 -1.04
CA ALA A 86 -8.34 1.97 -1.95
C ALA A 86 -7.34 3.14 -2.01
N ALA A 87 -6.81 3.58 -0.87
CA ALA A 87 -5.78 4.61 -0.80
C ALA A 87 -4.48 4.17 -1.47
N GLN A 88 -4.10 2.90 -1.33
CA GLN A 88 -2.92 2.34 -1.99
C GLN A 88 -3.08 2.32 -3.51
N ASN A 89 -4.25 1.91 -4.02
CA ASN A 89 -4.54 1.91 -5.45
C ASN A 89 -4.43 3.32 -6.07
N HIS A 90 -4.97 4.33 -5.39
CA HIS A 90 -4.84 5.73 -5.82
C HIS A 90 -3.39 6.21 -5.79
N HIS A 91 -2.61 5.82 -4.79
CA HIS A 91 -1.20 6.18 -4.72
C HIS A 91 -0.40 5.54 -5.85
N TYR A 92 -0.59 4.24 -6.09
CA TYR A 92 0.06 3.54 -7.20
C TYR A 92 -0.34 4.10 -8.57
N TYR A 93 -1.62 4.44 -8.76
CA TYR A 93 -2.06 5.17 -9.95
C TYR A 93 -1.30 6.48 -10.15
N THR A 94 -1.06 7.23 -9.07
CA THR A 94 -0.45 8.56 -9.13
C THR A 94 1.06 8.51 -9.38
N PHE A 95 1.76 7.51 -8.81
CA PHE A 95 3.23 7.50 -8.73
C PHE A 95 3.89 6.26 -9.34
N GLY A 96 3.11 5.26 -9.74
CA GLY A 96 3.60 3.97 -10.22
C GLY A 96 3.12 3.59 -11.63
N LEU A 97 2.08 4.24 -12.15
CA LEU A 97 1.62 4.04 -13.52
C LEU A 97 2.06 5.18 -14.44
N ASP A 98 2.35 4.82 -15.69
CA ASP A 98 2.53 5.79 -16.76
C ASP A 98 1.16 6.36 -17.19
N LEU A 99 1.10 7.68 -17.36
CA LEU A 99 -0.10 8.38 -17.81
C LEU A 99 -0.39 8.05 -19.28
N ASP A 100 -1.56 7.47 -19.57
CA ASP A 100 -2.04 7.19 -20.93
C ASP A 100 -3.19 8.13 -21.28
N LEU A 101 -2.85 9.36 -21.69
CA LEU A 101 -3.81 10.40 -22.05
C LEU A 101 -4.66 10.09 -23.29
N LEU A 102 -4.29 9.08 -24.08
CA LEU A 102 -4.98 8.72 -25.32
C LEU A 102 -6.07 7.68 -25.08
N ARG A 103 -5.77 6.65 -24.30
CA ARG A 103 -6.65 5.48 -24.14
C ARG A 103 -7.21 5.35 -22.72
N ASN A 104 -6.74 6.19 -21.79
CA ASN A 104 -7.12 6.20 -20.38
C ASN A 104 -6.96 4.81 -19.73
N THR A 105 -5.90 4.09 -20.08
CA THR A 105 -5.66 2.72 -19.59
C THR A 105 -5.31 2.72 -18.11
N ASP A 106 -4.62 3.75 -17.64
CA ASP A 106 -4.33 4.08 -16.24
C ASP A 106 -5.62 4.29 -15.43
N LEU A 107 -6.57 5.07 -15.95
CA LEU A 107 -7.85 5.30 -15.29
C LEU A 107 -8.70 4.02 -15.24
N LYS A 108 -8.75 3.26 -16.33
CA LYS A 108 -9.44 1.95 -16.37
C LYS A 108 -8.83 0.95 -15.40
N TRP A 109 -7.51 0.96 -15.26
CA TRP A 109 -6.82 0.16 -14.24
C TRP A 109 -7.29 0.56 -12.84
N LEU A 110 -7.31 1.85 -12.54
CA LEU A 110 -7.74 2.36 -11.23
C LEU A 110 -9.20 1.99 -10.93
N GLU A 111 -10.11 2.19 -11.88
CA GLU A 111 -11.51 1.79 -11.75
C GLU A 111 -11.64 0.28 -11.46
N SER A 112 -10.94 -0.56 -12.22
CA SER A 112 -10.95 -2.00 -12.00
C SER A 112 -10.37 -2.40 -10.64
N ALA A 113 -9.28 -1.73 -10.22
CA ALA A 113 -8.66 -1.97 -8.94
C ALA A 113 -9.60 -1.59 -7.77
N GLN A 114 -10.33 -0.49 -7.88
CA GLN A 114 -11.30 -0.07 -6.86
C GLN A 114 -12.50 -0.99 -6.76
N GLN A 115 -13.04 -1.49 -7.88
CA GLN A 115 -14.14 -2.45 -7.87
C GLN A 115 -13.76 -3.79 -7.22
N LYS A 116 -12.47 -4.12 -7.15
CA LYS A 116 -11.95 -5.37 -6.59
C LYS A 116 -11.59 -5.29 -5.11
N VAL A 117 -11.70 -4.13 -4.45
CA VAL A 117 -11.25 -3.94 -3.06
C VAL A 117 -11.90 -4.93 -2.09
N ASP A 118 -13.23 -5.09 -2.14
CA ASP A 118 -13.94 -5.99 -1.24
C ASP A 118 -13.58 -7.46 -1.51
N LYS A 119 -13.50 -7.84 -2.79
CA LYS A 119 -13.07 -9.18 -3.19
C LYS A 119 -11.63 -9.49 -2.76
N SER A 120 -10.74 -8.50 -2.82
CA SER A 120 -9.36 -8.64 -2.32
C SER A 120 -9.34 -8.92 -0.82
N PHE A 121 -10.18 -8.21 -0.05
CA PHE A 121 -10.32 -8.44 1.38
C PHE A 121 -10.88 -9.84 1.70
N GLU A 122 -11.85 -10.32 0.94
CA GLU A 122 -12.38 -11.69 1.06
C GLU A 122 -11.29 -12.73 0.77
N LEU A 123 -10.55 -12.58 -0.33
CA LEU A 123 -9.45 -13.49 -0.69
C LEU A 123 -8.35 -13.52 0.37
N LYS A 124 -8.04 -12.38 1.01
CA LYS A 124 -7.12 -12.34 2.15
C LYS A 124 -7.62 -13.22 3.32
N ASN A 125 -8.91 -13.16 3.64
CA ASN A 125 -9.47 -13.99 4.72
C ASN A 125 -9.41 -15.47 4.36
N LEU A 126 -9.75 -15.84 3.12
CA LEU A 126 -9.62 -17.20 2.61
C LEU A 126 -8.16 -17.68 2.58
N ALA A 127 -7.20 -16.80 2.31
CA ALA A 127 -5.77 -17.11 2.39
C ALA A 127 -5.28 -17.34 3.84
N THR A 128 -6.09 -16.99 4.85
CA THR A 128 -5.73 -17.03 6.27
C THR A 128 -6.41 -18.18 6.99
N TYR A 129 -7.74 -18.18 6.97
CA TYR A 129 -8.62 -19.00 7.79
C TYR A 129 -9.30 -20.10 6.97
N VAL A 130 -9.56 -21.23 7.62
CA VAL A 130 -10.51 -22.21 7.07
C VAL A 130 -11.91 -21.60 7.14
N ASP A 131 -12.66 -21.71 6.06
CA ASP A 131 -14.02 -21.19 5.96
C ASP A 131 -15.01 -22.30 5.58
N VAL A 132 -16.31 -22.03 5.70
CA VAL A 132 -17.38 -22.98 5.38
C VAL A 132 -18.37 -22.34 4.42
N SER A 133 -18.59 -22.99 3.28
CA SER A 133 -19.61 -22.61 2.30
C SER A 133 -20.57 -23.77 2.08
N GLY A 134 -21.70 -23.73 2.78
CA GLY A 134 -22.68 -24.82 2.79
C GLY A 134 -22.11 -26.08 3.44
N LYS A 135 -21.87 -27.13 2.64
CA LYS A 135 -21.27 -28.40 3.09
C LYS A 135 -19.77 -28.53 2.75
N ASN A 136 -19.19 -27.51 2.11
CA ASN A 136 -17.79 -27.52 1.69
C ASN A 136 -16.93 -26.75 2.70
N PHE A 137 -15.75 -27.30 3.01
CA PHE A 137 -14.71 -26.63 3.79
C PHE A 137 -13.71 -26.00 2.83
N LEU A 138 -13.45 -24.72 3.00
CA LEU A 138 -12.50 -23.97 2.17
C LEU A 138 -11.18 -23.89 2.92
N LEU A 139 -10.16 -24.62 2.44
CA LEU A 139 -8.84 -24.62 3.05
C LEU A 139 -7.96 -23.54 2.41
N PRO A 140 -7.21 -22.73 3.18
CA PRO A 140 -6.40 -21.66 2.62
C PRO A 140 -5.44 -22.07 1.51
N ILE A 141 -4.80 -23.25 1.65
CA ILE A 141 -3.85 -23.79 0.68
C ILE A 141 -4.46 -24.08 -0.69
N GLU A 142 -5.78 -24.23 -0.75
CA GLU A 142 -6.53 -24.53 -1.97
C GLU A 142 -7.16 -23.28 -2.59
N GLN A 143 -7.27 -22.18 -1.83
CA GLN A 143 -7.93 -20.95 -2.30
C GLN A 143 -7.00 -20.03 -3.08
N ILE A 144 -5.68 -20.19 -2.94
CA ILE A 144 -4.68 -19.32 -3.54
C ILE A 144 -3.76 -20.13 -4.45
N SER A 145 -3.78 -19.82 -5.75
CA SER A 145 -2.86 -20.40 -6.71
C SER A 145 -1.48 -19.74 -6.66
N GLU A 146 -0.47 -20.43 -7.19
CA GLU A 146 0.87 -19.88 -7.42
C GLU A 146 0.81 -18.58 -8.23
N ILE A 147 0.00 -18.57 -9.30
CA ILE A 147 -0.18 -17.40 -10.17
C ILE A 147 -0.74 -16.22 -9.38
N ALA A 148 -1.83 -16.42 -8.62
CA ALA A 148 -2.43 -15.35 -7.83
C ALA A 148 -1.47 -14.82 -6.75
N SER A 149 -0.69 -15.71 -6.13
CA SER A 149 0.37 -15.32 -5.20
C SER A 149 1.44 -14.47 -5.88
N LYS A 150 1.90 -14.87 -7.07
CA LYS A 150 2.93 -14.15 -7.83
C LYS A 150 2.44 -12.78 -8.29
N GLU A 151 1.23 -12.71 -8.84
CA GLU A 151 0.63 -11.46 -9.32
C GLU A 151 0.51 -10.42 -8.21
N LEU A 152 0.02 -10.81 -7.03
CA LEU A 152 -0.09 -9.87 -5.91
C LEU A 152 1.28 -9.49 -5.35
N LEU A 153 2.23 -10.43 -5.31
CA LEU A 153 3.60 -10.16 -4.87
C LEU A 153 4.28 -9.13 -5.77
N ASP A 154 4.21 -9.32 -7.09
CA ASP A 154 4.78 -8.40 -8.06
C ASP A 154 4.13 -7.03 -7.94
N LEU A 155 2.80 -6.98 -7.84
CA LEU A 155 2.09 -5.72 -7.67
C LEU A 155 2.47 -5.02 -6.35
N ALA A 156 2.69 -5.77 -5.26
CA ALA A 156 3.14 -5.21 -3.99
C ALA A 156 4.55 -4.61 -4.12
N PHE A 157 5.44 -5.24 -4.89
CA PHE A 157 6.74 -4.68 -5.22
C PHE A 157 6.64 -3.39 -6.03
N GLU A 158 5.78 -3.35 -7.05
CA GLU A 158 5.53 -2.15 -7.84
C GLU A 158 4.99 -0.99 -6.95
N CYS A 159 4.12 -1.31 -6.01
CA CYS A 159 3.63 -0.37 -5.01
C CYS A 159 4.75 0.19 -4.12
N LEU A 160 5.68 -0.66 -3.65
CA LEU A 160 6.88 -0.20 -2.94
C LEU A 160 7.70 0.78 -3.79
N ARG A 161 7.89 0.46 -5.08
CA ARG A 161 8.59 1.34 -6.02
C ARG A 161 7.91 2.69 -6.20
N ALA A 162 6.58 2.70 -6.31
CA ALA A 162 5.81 3.94 -6.37
C ALA A 162 5.99 4.79 -5.10
N HIS A 163 6.01 4.15 -3.92
CA HIS A 163 6.26 4.86 -2.66
C HIS A 163 7.69 5.43 -2.60
N TRP A 164 8.72 4.66 -2.94
CA TRP A 164 10.09 5.18 -3.05
C TRP A 164 10.19 6.34 -4.04
N HIS A 165 9.51 6.25 -5.18
CA HIS A 165 9.47 7.33 -6.16
C HIS A 165 8.81 8.58 -5.56
N SER A 166 7.66 8.42 -4.91
CA SER A 166 6.93 9.53 -4.29
C SER A 166 7.74 10.19 -3.17
N GLU A 167 8.54 9.45 -2.39
CA GLU A 167 9.44 10.03 -1.37
C GLU A 167 10.44 11.00 -2.01
N LYS A 168 11.07 10.63 -3.12
CA LYS A 168 12.04 11.48 -3.83
C LYS A 168 11.41 12.80 -4.29
N LEU A 169 10.14 12.78 -4.69
CA LEU A 169 9.43 13.95 -5.20
C LEU A 169 8.85 14.85 -4.11
N THR A 170 8.30 14.23 -3.06
CA THR A 170 7.43 14.91 -2.08
C THR A 170 8.09 15.14 -0.74
N ASN A 171 9.18 14.44 -0.40
CA ASN A 171 9.84 14.59 0.89
C ASN A 171 10.78 15.82 0.88
N PRO A 172 10.47 16.89 1.65
CA PRO A 172 11.25 18.12 1.62
C PRO A 172 12.68 17.94 2.14
N VAL A 173 12.96 16.93 2.96
CA VAL A 173 14.31 16.61 3.44
C VAL A 173 15.15 16.05 2.30
N LEU A 174 14.61 15.08 1.55
CA LEU A 174 15.30 14.49 0.40
C LEU A 174 15.48 15.49 -0.74
N LYS A 175 14.48 16.34 -0.99
CA LYS A 175 14.55 17.41 -1.99
C LYS A 175 15.66 18.43 -1.64
N LYS A 176 15.82 18.78 -0.36
CA LYS A 176 16.93 19.64 0.11
C LYS A 176 18.29 18.99 -0.05
N LEU A 177 18.41 17.67 0.18
CA LEU A 177 19.66 16.94 -0.02
C LEU A 177 20.05 16.84 -1.49
N ALA A 178 19.08 16.53 -2.38
CA ALA A 178 19.29 16.50 -3.82
C ALA A 178 19.73 17.87 -4.37
N ASN A 179 19.11 18.96 -3.92
CA ASN A 179 19.50 20.32 -4.34
C ASN A 179 20.89 20.74 -3.81
N LYS A 180 21.32 20.21 -2.66
CA LYS A 180 22.67 20.47 -2.13
C LYS A 180 23.77 19.75 -2.91
N SER A 181 23.50 18.59 -3.49
CA SER A 181 24.47 17.89 -4.34
C SER A 181 24.70 18.61 -5.67
N THR A 182 23.66 19.20 -6.26
CA THR A 182 23.75 19.93 -7.55
C THR A 182 24.54 21.24 -7.43
N ASN A 183 24.45 21.93 -6.29
CA ASN A 183 25.17 23.19 -6.03
C ASN A 183 26.65 22.98 -5.59
N ARG A 184 27.11 21.73 -5.44
CA ARG A 184 28.52 21.42 -5.15
C ARG A 184 29.32 21.02 -6.39
N THR A 185 28.64 20.83 -7.52
CA THR A 185 29.22 20.45 -8.82
C THR A 185 29.25 21.61 -9.82
N SER A 186 28.91 22.82 -9.37
CA SER A 186 28.93 24.09 -10.10
C SER A 186 29.87 25.06 -9.40
#